data_AF-A0A432KIW4-F1
#
_entry.id   AF-A0A432KIW4-F1
#
_cell.length_a   1.000
_cell.length_b   1.000
_cell.length_c   1.000
_cell.angle_alpha   90.00
_cell.angle_beta   90.00
_cell.angle_gamma   90.00
#
_symmetry.space_group_name_H-M   'P 1'
#
loop_
_entity.id
_entity.type
_entity.pdbx_description
1 polymer ?
#
loop_
_entity_poly.entity_id
_entity_poly.type
_entity_poly.pdbx_seq_one_letter_code
_entity_poly.pdbx_strand_id
1 'polypeptide(L)' 'MSKKLQKRVNGGLAIYAGIGSLITAILSFVGFLVMIYKAVFLDGDYNWEMYLLPIIALLISAAVAYVLLRIGYEEIES' A
#
# COMPACT_ATOMS: atom_id res chain seq x y z
N MET A 1 5.93 -30.47 -7.55
CA MET A 1 5.09 -29.75 -6.58
C MET A 1 3.62 -30.03 -6.92
N SER A 2 2.77 -30.34 -5.95
CA SER A 2 1.34 -30.57 -6.25
C SER A 2 0.64 -29.25 -6.57
N LYS A 3 -0.37 -29.25 -7.44
CA LYS A 3 -1.15 -28.04 -7.78
C LYS A 3 -1.71 -27.36 -6.52
N LYS A 4 -2.15 -28.15 -5.54
CA LYS A 4 -2.63 -27.68 -4.23
C LYS A 4 -1.54 -26.95 -3.43
N LEU A 5 -0.31 -27.46 -3.44
CA LEU A 5 0.80 -26.83 -2.74
C LEU A 5 1.23 -25.53 -3.44
N GLN A 6 1.23 -25.50 -4.78
CA GLN A 6 1.57 -24.32 -5.56
C GLN A 6 0.59 -23.16 -5.33
N LYS A 7 -0.72 -23.44 -5.32
CA LYS A 7 -1.76 -22.44 -4.98
C LYS A 7 -1.55 -21.83 -3.60
N ARG A 8 -1.31 -22.66 -2.57
CA ARG A 8 -1.05 -22.19 -1.21
C ARG A 8 0.19 -21.30 -1.11
N VAL A 9 1.25 -21.64 -1.84
CA VAL A 9 2.48 -20.82 -1.88
C VAL A 9 2.21 -19.49 -2.57
N ASN A 10 1.55 -19.49 -3.73
CA ASN A 10 1.22 -18.28 -4.47
C ASN A 10 0.27 -17.37 -3.68
N GLY A 11 -0.76 -17.95 -3.07
CA GLY A 11 -1.70 -17.21 -2.23
C GLY A 11 -1.03 -16.62 -0.99
N GLY A 12 -0.17 -17.38 -0.32
CA GLY A 12 0.61 -16.89 0.81
C GLY A 12 1.57 -15.74 0.44
N LEU A 13 2.23 -15.83 -0.71
CA LEU A 13 3.07 -14.76 -1.26
C LEU A 13 2.26 -13.49 -1.57
N ALA A 14 1.08 -13.66 -2.17
CA ALA A 14 0.19 -12.54 -2.47
C ALA A 14 -0.29 -11.86 -1.18
N ILE A 15 -0.67 -12.62 -0.14
CA ILE A 15 -1.02 -12.03 1.16
C ILE A 15 0.15 -11.27 1.77
N TYR A 16 1.35 -11.85 1.77
CA TYR A 16 2.53 -11.20 2.34
C TYR A 16 2.85 -9.88 1.62
N ALA A 17 2.83 -9.89 0.29
CA ALA A 17 3.03 -8.69 -0.52
C ALA A 17 1.91 -7.65 -0.28
N GLY A 18 0.66 -8.10 -0.15
CA GLY A 18 -0.49 -7.24 0.15
C GLY A 18 -0.37 -6.55 1.51
N ILE A 19 0.09 -7.26 2.54
CA ILE A 19 0.39 -6.68 3.87
C ILE A 19 1.52 -5.65 3.76
N GLY A 20 2.59 -5.96 3.01
CA GLY A 20 3.69 -5.02 2.77
C GLY A 20 3.19 -3.72 2.13
N SER A 21 2.37 -3.82 1.08
CA SER A 21 1.75 -2.66 0.43
C SER A 21 0.82 -1.88 1.37
N LEU A 22 0.10 -2.55 2.27
CA LEU A 22 -0.75 -1.90 3.27
C LEU A 22 0.08 -1.07 4.26
N ILE A 23 1.21 -1.62 4.73
CA ILE A 23 2.14 -0.89 5.61
C ILE A 23 2.68 0.35 4.89
N THR A 24 3.09 0.22 3.63
CA THR A 24 3.55 1.36 2.83
C THR A 24 2.45 2.42 2.70
N ALA A 25 1.19 2.03 2.43
CA ALA A 25 0.08 2.96 2.36
C ALA A 25 -0.13 3.71 3.69
N ILE A 26 -0.07 3.02 4.84
CA ILE A 26 -0.20 3.65 6.16
C ILE A 26 0.93 4.65 6.41
N LEU A 27 2.19 4.27 6.12
CA LEU A 27 3.34 5.16 6.31
C LEU A 27 3.27 6.39 5.38
N SER A 28 2.85 6.21 4.13
CA SER A 28 2.61 7.31 3.20
C SER A 28 1.51 8.24 3.72
N PHE A 29 0.48 7.71 4.37
CA PHE A 29 -0.61 8.51 4.96
C PHE A 29 -0.09 9.37 6.11
N VAL A 30 0.68 8.77 7.03
CA VAL A 30 1.30 9.50 8.14
C VAL A 30 2.24 10.58 7.61
N GLY A 31 3.07 10.27 6.61
CA GLY A 31 3.96 11.25 5.97
C GLY A 31 3.19 12.41 5.34
N PHE A 32 2.06 12.12 4.68
CA PHE A 32 1.17 13.13 4.14
C PHE A 32 0.57 14.05 5.22
N LEU A 33 0.14 13.50 6.36
CA LEU A 33 -0.37 14.30 7.49
C LEU A 33 0.69 15.21 8.09
N VAL A 34 1.91 14.69 8.33
CA VAL A 34 3.04 15.49 8.83
C VAL A 34 3.33 16.65 7.89
N MET A 35 3.24 16.41 6.59
CA MET A 35 3.49 17.42 5.57
C MET A 35 2.41 18.50 5.53
N ILE A 36 1.12 18.14 5.61
CA ILE A 36 0.03 19.13 5.76
C ILE A 36 0.26 19.98 7.01
N TYR A 37 0.65 19.36 8.12
CA TYR A 37 0.92 20.09 9.35
C TYR A 37 2.01 21.14 9.14
N LYS A 38 3.13 20.78 8.50
CA LYS A 38 4.17 21.76 8.20
C LYS A 38 3.69 22.82 7.18
N ALA A 39 2.83 22.45 6.23
CA ALA A 39 2.25 23.34 5.21
C ALA A 39 1.43 24.47 5.78
N VAL A 40 0.58 24.12 6.75
CA VAL A 40 -0.42 25.05 7.28
C VAL A 40 0.12 25.83 8.48
N PHE A 41 1.01 25.24 9.28
CA PHE A 41 1.38 25.80 10.59
C PHE A 41 2.81 26.32 10.70
N LEU A 42 3.69 26.05 9.74
CA LEU A 42 5.13 26.39 9.86
C LEU A 42 5.65 27.36 8.77
N ASP A 43 4.78 28.05 8.02
CA ASP A 43 5.14 29.07 7.00
C ASP A 43 6.33 28.68 6.09
N GLY A 44 6.40 27.39 5.72
CA GLY A 44 7.40 26.92 4.77
C GLY A 44 7.07 27.33 3.34
N ASP A 45 8.06 27.30 2.45
CA ASP A 45 7.83 27.47 1.01
C ASP A 45 7.28 26.15 0.44
N TYR A 46 5.96 26.08 0.20
CA TYR A 46 5.25 24.84 -0.14
C TYR A 46 5.03 24.69 -1.64
N ASN A 47 5.67 23.68 -2.25
CA ASN A 47 5.41 23.30 -3.64
C ASN A 47 4.32 22.20 -3.70
N TRP A 48 3.10 22.61 -4.04
CA TRP A 48 1.92 21.74 -4.12
C TRP A 48 2.05 20.58 -5.11
N GLU A 49 2.86 20.72 -6.15
CA GLU A 49 3.06 19.67 -7.16
C GLU A 49 3.84 18.48 -6.60
N MET A 50 4.79 18.72 -5.69
CA MET A 50 5.52 17.66 -5.00
C MET A 50 4.62 16.85 -4.04
N TYR A 51 3.45 17.37 -3.66
CA TYR A 51 2.52 16.69 -2.74
C TYR A 51 1.55 15.73 -3.42
N LEU A 52 1.35 15.88 -4.74
CA LEU A 52 0.57 14.91 -5.51
C LEU A 52 1.25 13.54 -5.56
N LEU A 53 2.59 13.49 -5.60
CA LEU A 53 3.36 12.24 -5.65
C LEU A 53 3.07 11.29 -4.47
N PRO A 54 3.19 11.71 -3.20
CA PRO A 54 2.88 10.84 -2.07
C PRO A 54 1.41 10.45 -1.96
N ILE A 55 0.47 11.29 -2.41
CA ILE A 55 -0.96 10.92 -2.49
C ILE A 55 -1.15 9.82 -3.53
N ILE A 56 -0.57 9.97 -4.72
CA ILE A 56 -0.64 8.95 -5.78
C ILE A 56 0.00 7.64 -5.30
N ALA A 57 1.18 7.72 -4.67
CA ALA A 57 1.86 6.55 -4.11
C ALA A 57 1.02 5.83 -3.04
N LEU A 58 0.33 6.59 -2.19
CA LEU A 58 -0.61 6.07 -1.20
C LEU A 58 -1.78 5.34 -1.86
N LEU A 59 -2.42 5.97 -2.85
CA LEU A 59 -3.56 5.38 -3.56
C LEU A 59 -3.17 4.08 -4.28
N ILE A 60 -2.02 4.08 -4.97
CA ILE A 60 -1.48 2.88 -5.63
C ILE A 60 -1.20 1.79 -4.61
N SER A 61 -0.52 2.11 -3.51
CA SER A 61 -0.16 1.12 -2.48
C SER A 61 -1.40 0.52 -1.81
N ALA A 62 -2.42 1.33 -1.54
CA ALA A 62 -3.69 0.84 -0.98
C ALA A 62 -4.45 -0.05 -1.97
N ALA A 63 -4.49 0.32 -3.25
CA ALA A 63 -5.13 -0.49 -4.29
C ALA A 63 -4.41 -1.83 -4.48
N VAL A 64 -3.07 -1.82 -4.53
CA VAL A 64 -2.24 -3.02 -4.64
C VAL A 64 -2.43 -3.92 -3.42
N ALA A 65 -2.46 -3.35 -2.21
CA ALA A 65 -2.73 -4.10 -0.98
C ALA A 65 -4.06 -4.85 -1.06
N TYR A 66 -5.14 -4.16 -1.45
CA TYR A 66 -6.46 -4.76 -1.59
C TYR A 66 -6.47 -5.92 -2.60
N VAL A 67 -5.91 -5.69 -3.80
CA VAL A 67 -5.89 -6.70 -4.88
C VAL A 67 -5.11 -7.94 -4.45
N LEU A 68 -3.92 -7.75 -3.89
CA LEU A 68 -3.04 -8.87 -3.49
C LEU A 68 -3.61 -9.67 -2.33
N LEU A 69 -4.20 -9.01 -1.33
CA LEU A 69 -4.89 -9.71 -0.24
C LEU A 69 -6.05 -10.54 -0.79
N ARG A 70 -6.87 -9.97 -1.68
CA ARG A 70 -8.00 -10.67 -2.29
C ARG A 70 -7.56 -11.90 -3.08
N ILE A 71 -6.60 -11.74 -4.01
CA ILE A 71 -6.05 -12.87 -4.78
C ILE A 71 -5.47 -13.93 -3.83
N GLY A 72 -4.77 -13.47 -2.79
CA GLY A 72 -4.20 -14.35 -1.78
C GLY A 72 -5.22 -15.22 -1.07
N TYR A 73 -6.36 -14.64 -0.66
CA TYR A 73 -7.46 -15.39 -0.07
C TYR A 73 -8.11 -16.37 -1.06
N GLU A 74 -8.41 -15.91 -2.28
CA GLU A 74 -9.02 -16.74 -3.34
C GLU A 74 -8.14 -17.97 -3.70
N GLU A 75 -6.82 -17.81 -3.74
CA GLU A 75 -5.88 -18.90 -4.00
C GLU A 75 -5.71 -19.90 -2.84
N ILE A 76 -5.92 -19.46 -1.59
CA ILE A 76 -5.81 -20.33 -0.41
C ILE A 76 -7.09 -21.14 -0.18
N GLU A 77 -8.27 -20.55 -0.47
CA GLU A 77 -9.56 -21.22 -0.35
C GLU A 77 -9.85 -22.24 -1.47
N SER A 78 -9.20 -22.10 -2.63
CA SER A 78 -9.43 -22.92 -3.83
C SER A 78 -8.47 -24.11 -4.03
#